data_AF-A0A2Z2PD45-F1
#
_entry.id   AF-A0A2Z2PD45-F1
#
_cell.length_a   1.000
_cell.length_b   1.000
_cell.length_c   1.000
_cell.angle_alpha   90.00
_cell.angle_beta   90.00
_cell.angle_gamma   90.00
#
_symmetry.space_group_name_H-M   'P 1'
#
loop_
_entity.id
_entity.type
_entity.pdbx_description
1 polymer ?
#
loop_
_entity_poly.entity_id
_entity_poly.type
_entity_poly.pdbx_seq_one_letter_code
_entity_poly.pdbx_strand_id
1 'polypeptide(L)'
;MFGLKWGREPARAEMPESLDLANPEDLDWVKESGDPLVWHCVALSMVVFGVEDADFMAWLVEQERMDRVTALAIFMAQSNGIHRLEGGVLPPEQLPEPYRSRQLCINHVIDRLCALDTHRSWPEHGIGLEPGWEDDRAALLARFADDPRFPRRMFATPVPRQTARMPYHDIGEAELVSEAYIRKYMPFMLD
;
A
#
# COMPACT_ATOMS: atom_id res chain seq x y z
N MET A 1 -36.05 25.20 -6.07
CA MET A 1 -35.01 25.39 -5.06
C MET A 1 -34.55 24.00 -4.64
N PHE A 2 -33.54 23.46 -5.32
CA PHE A 2 -33.04 22.09 -5.08
C PHE A 2 -32.06 22.13 -3.91
N GLY A 3 -32.48 21.60 -2.77
CA GLY A 3 -31.61 21.42 -1.62
C GLY A 3 -30.59 20.33 -1.93
N LEU A 4 -29.34 20.73 -2.18
CA LEU A 4 -28.18 19.85 -2.11
C LEU A 4 -28.13 19.27 -0.69
N LYS A 5 -28.55 18.01 -0.56
CA LYS A 5 -28.23 17.20 0.61
C LYS A 5 -26.72 16.97 0.56
N TRP A 6 -25.98 17.79 1.30
CA TRP A 6 -24.61 17.47 1.68
C TRP A 6 -24.63 16.08 2.27
N GLY A 7 -23.96 15.14 1.59
CA GLY A 7 -23.75 13.81 2.12
C GLY A 7 -23.21 13.96 3.53
N ARG A 8 -23.93 13.40 4.50
CA ARG A 8 -23.40 13.22 5.84
C ARG A 8 -22.06 12.51 5.64
N GLU A 9 -20.95 13.15 6.01
CA GLU A 9 -19.71 12.41 6.20
C GLU A 9 -20.08 11.21 7.08
N PRO A 10 -19.78 9.97 6.67
CA PRO A 10 -20.03 8.82 7.53
C PRO A 10 -19.37 9.15 8.86
N ALA A 11 -20.12 9.02 9.95
CA ALA A 11 -19.55 9.16 11.29
C ALA A 11 -18.35 8.22 11.32
N ARG A 12 -17.13 8.78 11.35
CA ARG A 12 -15.91 7.97 11.38
C ARG A 12 -16.08 7.01 12.54
N ALA A 13 -16.17 5.72 12.24
CA ALA A 13 -16.11 4.70 13.27
C ALA A 13 -14.90 5.04 14.16
N GLU A 14 -15.07 4.92 15.48
CA GLU A 14 -13.98 5.23 16.42
C GLU A 14 -12.72 4.48 15.99
N MET A 15 -11.59 5.19 15.92
CA MET A 15 -10.33 4.65 15.44
C MET A 15 -9.84 3.55 16.41
N PRO A 16 -9.69 2.29 15.96
CA PRO A 16 -9.24 1.20 16.81
C PRO A 16 -7.88 1.47 17.44
N GLU A 17 -7.71 1.02 18.69
CA GLU A 17 -6.43 1.14 19.40
C GLU A 17 -5.33 0.34 18.71
N SER A 18 -5.66 -0.84 18.18
CA SER A 18 -4.82 -1.65 17.30
C SER A 18 -5.62 -2.27 16.15
N LEU A 19 -4.91 -2.73 15.12
CA LEU A 19 -5.44 -3.46 13.97
C LEU A 19 -4.64 -4.76 13.83
N ASP A 20 -5.34 -5.90 13.87
CA ASP A 20 -4.80 -7.20 13.50
C ASP A 20 -5.10 -7.44 12.01
N LEU A 21 -4.05 -7.51 11.19
CA LEU A 21 -4.20 -7.68 9.74
C LEU A 21 -4.65 -9.09 9.34
N ALA A 22 -4.69 -10.04 10.28
CA ALA A 22 -5.32 -11.35 10.08
C ALA A 22 -6.81 -11.34 10.44
N ASN A 23 -7.32 -10.29 11.08
CA ASN A 23 -8.70 -10.15 11.48
C ASN A 23 -9.55 -9.49 10.37
N PRO A 24 -10.53 -10.20 9.78
CA PRO A 24 -11.38 -9.63 8.73
C PRO A 24 -12.16 -8.38 9.16
N GLU A 25 -12.56 -8.28 10.44
CA GLU A 25 -13.30 -7.12 10.95
C GLU A 25 -12.43 -5.84 10.93
N ASP A 26 -11.13 -5.97 11.24
CA ASP A 26 -10.18 -4.86 11.18
C ASP A 26 -9.92 -4.45 9.73
N LEU A 27 -9.82 -5.40 8.80
CA LEU A 27 -9.70 -5.09 7.37
C LEU A 27 -10.96 -4.42 6.81
N ASP A 28 -12.14 -4.80 7.26
CA ASP A 28 -13.38 -4.14 6.87
C ASP A 28 -13.45 -2.71 7.43
N TRP A 29 -13.03 -2.50 8.68
CA TRP A 29 -12.88 -1.15 9.22
C TRP A 29 -11.87 -0.31 8.42
N VAL A 30 -10.73 -0.88 8.02
CA VAL A 30 -9.73 -0.20 7.17
C VAL A 30 -10.34 0.22 5.84
N LYS A 31 -11.15 -0.65 5.20
CA LYS A 31 -11.86 -0.33 3.96
C LYS A 31 -12.85 0.82 4.17
N GLU A 32 -13.60 0.80 5.26
CA GLU A 32 -14.60 1.82 5.61
C GLU A 32 -13.99 3.17 6.05
N SER A 33 -12.77 3.16 6.60
CA SER A 33 -12.09 4.38 7.09
C SER A 33 -11.99 5.47 6.02
N GLY A 34 -11.84 5.07 4.76
CA GLY A 34 -11.64 5.99 3.65
C GLY A 34 -10.41 6.89 3.83
N ASP A 35 -9.41 6.47 4.62
CA ASP A 35 -8.23 7.27 4.94
C ASP A 35 -6.98 6.71 4.24
N PRO A 36 -6.42 7.43 3.25
CA PRO A 36 -5.21 7.00 2.54
C PRO A 36 -3.99 6.77 3.45
N LEU A 37 -3.91 7.46 4.60
CA LEU A 37 -2.82 7.23 5.55
C LEU A 37 -2.97 5.89 6.26
N VAL A 38 -4.20 5.54 6.68
CA VAL A 38 -4.48 4.22 7.26
C VAL A 38 -4.17 3.13 6.23
N TRP A 39 -4.63 3.30 4.99
CA TRP A 39 -4.35 2.36 3.91
C TRP A 39 -2.86 2.20 3.64
N HIS A 40 -2.09 3.29 3.71
CA HIS A 40 -0.65 3.24 3.57
C HIS A 40 0.03 2.42 4.68
N CYS A 41 -0.32 2.67 5.95
CA CYS A 41 0.22 1.91 7.08
C CYS A 41 -0.07 0.41 6.94
N VAL A 42 -1.31 0.06 6.57
CA VAL A 42 -1.73 -1.33 6.37
C VAL A 42 -0.98 -1.97 5.20
N ALA A 43 -0.92 -1.29 4.05
CA ALA A 43 -0.20 -1.80 2.89
C ALA A 43 1.28 -2.03 3.18
N LEU A 44 1.95 -1.09 3.86
CA LEU A 44 3.35 -1.24 4.26
C LEU A 44 3.56 -2.43 5.20
N SER A 45 2.72 -2.58 6.22
CA SER A 45 2.81 -3.71 7.14
C SER A 45 2.62 -5.05 6.40
N MET A 46 1.60 -5.15 5.53
CA MET A 46 1.37 -6.35 4.71
C MET A 46 2.57 -6.72 3.84
N VAL A 47 3.17 -5.75 3.13
CA VAL A 47 4.30 -6.04 2.23
C VAL A 47 5.61 -6.32 2.98
N VAL A 48 5.80 -5.75 4.17
CA VAL A 48 6.99 -5.96 5.00
C VAL A 48 6.93 -7.31 5.72
N PHE A 49 5.80 -7.64 6.37
CA PHE A 49 5.65 -8.87 7.15
C PHE A 49 5.14 -10.06 6.35
N GLY A 50 4.70 -9.84 5.12
CA GLY A 50 4.08 -10.90 4.31
C GLY A 50 2.77 -11.38 4.91
N VAL A 51 2.03 -10.49 5.60
CA VAL A 51 0.63 -10.77 5.94
C VAL A 51 -0.19 -10.59 4.66
N GLU A 52 -0.76 -11.69 4.20
CA GLU A 52 -1.35 -11.79 2.88
C GLU A 52 -2.87 -11.91 2.98
N ASP A 53 -3.55 -10.78 2.83
CA ASP A 53 -4.94 -10.78 2.38
C ASP A 53 -4.98 -10.32 0.92
N ALA A 54 -5.10 -11.32 0.04
CA ALA A 54 -5.11 -11.12 -1.40
C ALA A 54 -6.27 -10.21 -1.85
N ASP A 55 -7.42 -10.34 -1.18
CA ASP A 55 -8.63 -9.59 -1.51
C ASP A 55 -8.50 -8.13 -1.08
N PHE A 56 -7.84 -7.86 0.05
CA PHE A 56 -7.54 -6.51 0.49
C PHE A 56 -6.60 -5.79 -0.46
N MET A 57 -5.48 -6.41 -0.87
CA MET A 57 -4.52 -5.76 -1.77
C MET A 57 -5.14 -5.50 -3.15
N ALA A 58 -5.92 -6.45 -3.67
CA ALA A 58 -6.68 -6.27 -4.90
C ALA A 58 -7.72 -5.14 -4.77
N TRP A 59 -8.44 -5.08 -3.64
CA TRP A 59 -9.36 -3.97 -3.36
C TRP A 59 -8.63 -2.64 -3.27
N LEU A 60 -7.49 -2.57 -2.58
CA LEU A 60 -6.78 -1.33 -2.28
C LEU A 60 -6.30 -0.64 -3.57
N VAL A 61 -5.76 -1.41 -4.52
CA VAL A 61 -5.28 -0.83 -5.79
C VAL A 61 -6.39 -0.22 -6.63
N GLU A 62 -7.64 -0.66 -6.44
CA GLU A 62 -8.80 -0.07 -7.12
C GLU A 62 -9.22 1.29 -6.53
N GLN A 63 -8.77 1.65 -5.32
CA GLN A 63 -9.26 2.86 -4.66
C GLN A 63 -8.70 4.12 -5.34
N GLU A 64 -9.57 5.00 -5.82
CA GLU A 64 -9.17 6.26 -6.48
C GLU A 64 -8.36 7.19 -5.58
N ARG A 65 -8.55 7.05 -4.26
CA ARG A 65 -7.85 7.84 -3.25
C ARG A 65 -6.53 7.22 -2.79
N MET A 66 -6.17 6.02 -3.27
CA MET A 66 -4.90 5.39 -2.92
C MET A 66 -3.73 6.28 -3.39
N ASP A 67 -2.79 6.55 -2.50
CA ASP A 67 -1.65 7.41 -2.76
C ASP A 67 -0.65 6.79 -3.74
N ARG A 68 0.03 7.66 -4.51
CA ARG A 68 1.14 7.25 -5.39
C ARG A 68 2.23 6.49 -4.65
N VAL A 69 2.58 6.93 -3.45
CA VAL A 69 3.66 6.36 -2.65
C VAL A 69 3.29 4.97 -2.15
N THR A 70 2.02 4.76 -1.79
CA THR A 70 1.50 3.42 -1.47
C THR A 70 1.59 2.48 -2.68
N ALA A 71 1.17 2.94 -3.86
CA ALA A 71 1.27 2.17 -5.09
C ALA A 71 2.73 1.80 -5.44
N LEU A 72 3.65 2.76 -5.29
CA LEU A 72 5.09 2.55 -5.44
C LEU A 72 5.63 1.51 -4.46
N ALA A 73 5.25 1.61 -3.18
CA ALA A 73 5.71 0.69 -2.15
C ALA A 73 5.29 -0.75 -2.48
N ILE A 74 4.03 -0.96 -2.88
CA ILE A 74 3.51 -2.26 -3.31
C ILE A 74 4.30 -2.81 -4.50
N PHE A 75 4.59 -1.95 -5.48
CA PHE A 75 5.31 -2.36 -6.68
C PHE A 75 6.76 -2.78 -6.38
N MET A 76 7.47 -1.99 -5.57
CA MET A 76 8.89 -2.20 -5.30
C MET A 76 9.16 -3.26 -4.23
N ALA A 77 8.21 -3.50 -3.32
CA ALA A 77 8.37 -4.45 -2.24
C ALA A 77 8.82 -5.83 -2.74
N GLN A 78 9.82 -6.40 -2.08
CA GLN A 78 10.35 -7.76 -2.36
C GLN A 78 10.67 -8.03 -3.84
N SER A 79 11.01 -6.98 -4.61
CA SER A 79 11.23 -7.07 -6.07
C SER A 79 10.02 -7.53 -6.88
N ASN A 80 8.80 -7.39 -6.36
CA ASN A 80 7.55 -7.84 -6.98
C ASN A 80 7.42 -7.35 -8.44
N GLY A 81 7.54 -6.03 -8.65
CA GLY A 81 7.44 -5.42 -9.96
C GLY A 81 8.55 -5.84 -10.92
N ILE A 82 9.79 -6.00 -10.43
CA ILE A 82 10.92 -6.50 -11.23
C ILE A 82 10.62 -7.91 -11.72
N HIS A 83 10.31 -8.82 -10.80
CA HIS A 83 10.01 -10.20 -11.14
C HIS A 83 8.84 -10.27 -12.11
N ARG A 84 7.80 -9.48 -11.91
CA ARG A 84 6.64 -9.47 -12.82
C ARG A 84 6.99 -9.02 -14.23
N LEU A 85 7.81 -7.98 -14.37
CA LEU A 85 8.23 -7.45 -15.68
C LEU A 85 9.22 -8.39 -16.38
N GLU A 86 10.12 -9.03 -15.65
CA GLU A 86 11.15 -9.92 -16.21
C GLU A 86 10.65 -11.35 -16.47
N GLY A 87 9.42 -11.67 -16.07
CA GLY A 87 8.82 -13.00 -16.25
C GLY A 87 9.10 -13.97 -15.11
N GLY A 88 9.62 -13.47 -13.98
CA GLY A 88 9.94 -14.21 -12.77
C GLY A 88 11.22 -15.04 -12.88
N VAL A 89 11.71 -15.54 -11.74
CA VAL A 89 12.76 -16.57 -11.72
C VAL A 89 12.16 -17.94 -12.05
N LEU A 90 10.92 -18.17 -11.59
CA LEU A 90 10.11 -19.35 -11.87
C LEU A 90 8.67 -18.92 -12.18
N PRO A 91 8.05 -19.44 -13.24
CA PRO A 91 6.62 -19.25 -13.49
C PRO A 91 5.78 -19.75 -12.31
N PRO A 92 4.64 -19.11 -11.97
CA PRO A 92 3.80 -19.51 -10.85
C PRO A 92 3.39 -21.00 -10.89
N GLU A 93 3.20 -21.56 -12.08
CA GLU A 93 2.83 -22.97 -12.28
C GLU A 93 3.88 -23.94 -11.71
N GLN A 94 5.13 -23.49 -11.59
CA GLN A 94 6.25 -24.29 -11.07
C GLN A 94 6.45 -24.13 -9.55
N LEU A 95 5.77 -23.18 -8.92
CA LEU A 95 5.84 -22.98 -7.48
C LEU A 95 4.92 -23.98 -6.75
N PRO A 96 5.34 -24.54 -5.59
CA PRO A 96 4.44 -25.29 -4.73
C PRO A 96 3.47 -24.37 -3.99
N GLU A 97 2.35 -24.90 -3.51
CA GLU A 97 1.50 -24.17 -2.58
C GLU A 97 2.21 -24.00 -1.21
N PRO A 98 1.98 -22.89 -0.49
CA PRO A 98 1.10 -21.76 -0.82
C PRO A 98 1.75 -20.68 -1.71
N TYR A 99 3.05 -20.83 -2.04
CA TYR A 99 3.82 -19.80 -2.77
C TYR A 99 3.27 -19.48 -4.16
N ARG A 100 2.71 -20.47 -4.85
CA ARG A 100 2.03 -20.23 -6.14
C ARG A 100 0.88 -19.24 -5.98
N SER A 101 -0.05 -19.52 -5.07
CA SER A 101 -1.24 -18.69 -4.86
C SER A 101 -0.85 -17.26 -4.46
N ARG A 102 0.16 -17.13 -3.59
CA ARG A 102 0.78 -15.84 -3.24
C ARG A 102 1.29 -15.09 -4.48
N GLN A 103 2.13 -15.75 -5.28
CA GLN A 103 2.74 -15.10 -6.45
C GLN A 103 1.68 -14.69 -7.48
N LEU A 104 0.62 -15.49 -7.65
CA LEU A 104 -0.50 -15.15 -8.53
C LEU A 104 -1.24 -13.90 -8.05
N CYS A 105 -1.51 -13.78 -6.75
CA CYS A 105 -2.10 -12.58 -6.17
C CYS A 105 -1.22 -11.35 -6.39
N ILE A 106 0.07 -11.43 -6.05
CA ILE A 106 1.02 -10.34 -6.25
C ILE A 106 1.06 -9.93 -7.72
N ASN A 107 1.17 -10.89 -8.64
CA ASN A 107 1.16 -10.62 -10.07
C ASN A 107 -0.10 -9.87 -10.51
N HIS A 108 -1.26 -10.26 -10.00
CA HIS A 108 -2.54 -9.59 -10.27
C HIS A 108 -2.53 -8.14 -9.80
N VAL A 109 -2.06 -7.89 -8.57
CA VAL A 109 -1.94 -6.54 -7.99
C VAL A 109 -0.99 -5.67 -8.84
N ILE A 110 0.18 -6.19 -9.21
CA ILE A 110 1.14 -5.47 -10.05
C ILE A 110 0.57 -5.17 -11.44
N ASP A 111 -0.05 -6.16 -12.09
CA ASP A 111 -0.68 -5.97 -13.41
C ASP A 111 -1.74 -4.88 -13.35
N ARG A 112 -2.49 -4.83 -12.23
CA ARG A 112 -3.50 -3.82 -12.05
C ARG A 112 -2.91 -2.42 -11.86
N LEU A 113 -1.84 -2.28 -11.07
CA LEU A 113 -1.11 -1.01 -10.93
C LEU A 113 -0.61 -0.50 -12.28
N CYS A 114 0.01 -1.38 -13.09
CA CYS A 114 0.48 -1.03 -14.43
C CYS A 114 -0.67 -0.59 -15.35
N ALA A 115 -1.80 -1.29 -15.30
CA ALA A 115 -2.98 -0.95 -16.09
C ALA A 115 -3.65 0.35 -15.65
N LEU A 116 -3.60 0.69 -14.35
CA LEU A 116 -4.16 1.93 -13.83
C LEU A 116 -3.28 3.14 -14.16
N ASP A 117 -1.95 2.96 -14.15
CA ASP A 117 -1.00 4.04 -14.42
C ASP A 117 -1.24 4.76 -15.76
N THR A 118 -1.73 4.04 -16.77
CA THR A 118 -2.02 4.58 -18.11
C THR A 118 -3.15 5.61 -18.11
N HIS A 119 -4.06 5.57 -17.13
CA HIS A 119 -5.30 6.37 -17.14
C HIS A 119 -5.57 7.13 -15.84
N ARG A 120 -5.07 6.65 -14.70
CA ARG A 120 -5.25 7.27 -13.38
C ARG A 120 -4.26 8.39 -13.18
N SER A 121 -4.69 9.45 -12.50
CA SER A 121 -3.77 10.41 -11.90
C SER A 121 -3.58 10.00 -10.45
N TRP A 122 -2.34 9.79 -10.03
CA TRP A 122 -2.05 9.35 -8.67
C TRP A 122 -2.16 10.52 -7.69
N PRO A 123 -3.01 10.44 -6.66
CA PRO A 123 -3.04 11.41 -5.57
C PRO A 123 -1.71 11.48 -4.83
N GLU A 124 -1.45 12.65 -4.23
CA GLU A 124 -0.36 12.86 -3.27
C GLU A 124 -0.94 13.45 -1.98
N HIS A 125 -0.89 12.67 -0.89
CA HIS A 125 -1.46 13.01 0.42
C HIS A 125 -0.38 13.37 1.45
N GLY A 126 0.84 13.68 1.01
CA GLY A 126 1.98 13.96 1.91
C GLY A 126 2.59 12.72 2.58
N ILE A 127 2.16 11.54 2.13
CA ILE A 127 2.76 10.25 2.44
C ILE A 127 4.14 10.19 1.79
N GLY A 128 5.11 9.61 2.48
CA GLY A 128 6.46 9.39 1.97
C GLY A 128 6.99 8.04 2.44
N LEU A 129 8.23 7.72 2.06
CA LEU A 129 8.92 6.51 2.51
C LEU A 129 10.23 6.86 3.21
N GLU A 130 10.76 5.88 3.93
CA GLU A 130 12.07 5.93 4.57
C GLU A 130 13.22 6.11 3.55
N PRO A 131 14.43 6.48 3.99
CA PRO A 131 15.61 6.54 3.13
C PRO A 131 15.88 5.20 2.40
N GLY A 132 16.33 5.27 1.15
CA GLY A 132 16.67 4.12 0.30
C GLY A 132 15.66 3.85 -0.82
N TRP A 133 14.38 4.10 -0.59
CA TRP A 133 13.33 3.86 -1.59
C TRP A 133 13.45 4.73 -2.85
N GLU A 134 14.03 5.93 -2.71
CA GLU A 134 14.28 6.81 -3.87
C GLU A 134 15.39 6.28 -4.78
N ASP A 135 16.43 5.67 -4.21
CA ASP A 135 17.51 5.06 -5.00
C ASP A 135 16.97 3.86 -5.79
N ASP A 136 16.13 3.04 -5.14
CA ASP A 136 15.44 1.91 -5.79
C ASP A 136 14.48 2.39 -6.88
N ARG A 137 13.68 3.44 -6.61
CA ARG A 137 12.80 4.06 -7.61
C ARG A 137 13.60 4.52 -8.84
N ALA A 138 14.70 5.24 -8.61
CA ALA A 138 15.54 5.77 -9.68
C ALA A 138 16.19 4.65 -10.50
N ALA A 139 16.70 3.61 -9.85
CA ALA A 139 17.28 2.44 -10.51
C ALA A 139 16.26 1.70 -11.38
N LEU A 140 15.03 1.51 -10.88
CA LEU A 140 13.95 0.86 -11.63
C LEU A 140 13.48 1.69 -12.81
N LEU A 141 13.31 3.00 -12.61
CA LEU A 141 12.92 3.91 -13.69
C LEU A 141 13.97 3.88 -14.81
N ALA A 142 15.25 3.87 -14.48
CA ALA A 142 16.33 3.77 -15.48
C ALA A 142 16.34 2.39 -16.17
N ARG A 143 16.18 1.30 -15.42
CA ARG A 143 16.22 -0.07 -15.95
C ARG A 143 15.07 -0.36 -16.92
N PHE A 144 13.86 0.07 -16.60
CA PHE A 144 12.65 -0.22 -17.37
C PHE A 144 12.16 0.99 -18.18
N ALA A 145 13.04 1.95 -18.44
CA ALA A 145 12.76 3.20 -19.15
C ALA A 145 12.23 2.99 -20.58
N ASP A 146 12.34 1.80 -21.17
CA ASP A 146 11.83 1.47 -22.51
C ASP A 146 10.73 0.39 -22.48
N ASP A 147 10.43 -0.19 -21.31
CA ASP A 147 9.37 -1.20 -21.19
C ASP A 147 7.99 -0.52 -21.26
N PRO A 148 7.11 -0.90 -22.20
CA PRO A 148 5.77 -0.32 -22.30
C PRO A 148 4.83 -0.77 -21.17
N ARG A 149 5.18 -1.82 -20.42
CA ARG A 149 4.40 -2.32 -19.27
C ARG A 149 4.78 -1.61 -17.97
N PHE A 150 5.90 -0.88 -17.94
CA PHE A 150 6.36 -0.21 -16.73
C PHE A 150 5.48 1.01 -16.39
N PRO A 151 5.01 1.16 -15.13
CA PRO A 151 4.11 2.23 -14.70
C PRO A 151 4.85 3.57 -14.55
N ARG A 152 5.22 4.19 -15.68
CA ARG A 152 6.07 5.39 -15.72
C ARG A 152 5.52 6.56 -14.92
N ARG A 153 4.20 6.78 -14.89
CA ARG A 153 3.62 7.98 -14.23
C ARG A 153 3.73 7.87 -12.72
N MET A 154 3.54 6.68 -12.17
CA MET A 154 3.77 6.36 -10.76
C MET A 154 5.24 6.61 -10.35
N PHE A 155 6.19 6.29 -11.24
CA PHE A 155 7.63 6.45 -11.02
C PHE A 155 8.18 7.82 -11.46
N ALA A 156 7.40 8.68 -12.11
CA ALA A 156 7.90 9.88 -12.78
C ALA A 156 8.47 10.94 -11.82
N THR A 157 7.99 10.96 -10.58
CA THR A 157 8.40 11.93 -9.57
C THR A 157 9.14 11.24 -8.42
N PRO A 158 10.11 11.93 -7.78
CA PRO A 158 10.80 11.42 -6.61
C PRO A 158 9.84 10.97 -5.50
N VAL A 159 10.25 9.98 -4.72
CA VAL A 159 9.57 9.59 -3.48
C VAL A 159 9.77 10.73 -2.48
N PRO A 160 8.70 11.39 -2.00
CA PRO A 160 8.84 12.42 -1.00
C PRO A 160 9.31 11.81 0.33
N ARG A 161 10.05 12.60 1.12
CA ARG A 161 10.28 12.26 2.52
C ARG A 161 8.94 12.25 3.26
N GLN A 162 8.73 11.29 4.14
CA GLN A 162 7.53 11.24 4.96
C GLN A 162 7.38 12.51 5.80
N THR A 163 6.33 13.29 5.52
CA THR A 163 5.96 14.48 6.29
C THR A 163 4.62 14.32 7.02
N ALA A 164 3.75 13.45 6.50
CA ALA A 164 2.52 13.10 7.18
C ALA A 164 2.83 12.28 8.44
N ARG A 165 2.06 12.56 9.48
CA ARG A 165 2.07 11.81 10.73
C ARG A 165 1.20 10.56 10.55
N MET A 166 1.80 9.39 10.69
CA MET A 166 1.11 8.13 10.44
C MET A 166 0.16 7.78 11.59
N PRO A 167 -1.11 7.42 11.30
CA PRO A 167 -2.11 7.14 12.33
C PRO A 167 -1.83 5.84 13.09
N TYR A 168 -1.13 4.92 12.43
CA TYR A 168 -0.73 3.63 12.97
C TYR A 168 0.77 3.43 12.82
N HIS A 169 1.36 2.79 13.82
CA HIS A 169 2.74 2.35 13.82
C HIS A 169 2.76 0.83 13.97
N ASP A 170 3.64 0.21 13.22
CA ASP A 170 4.01 -1.17 13.45
C ASP A 170 4.93 -1.27 14.67
N ILE A 171 4.60 -2.17 15.59
CA ILE A 171 5.37 -2.44 16.81
C ILE A 171 5.94 -3.87 16.83
N GLY A 172 5.81 -4.61 15.72
CA GLY A 172 6.19 -6.01 15.57
C GLY A 172 4.97 -6.94 15.38
N GLU A 173 5.24 -8.13 14.83
CA GLU A 173 4.25 -9.23 14.67
C GLU A 173 3.05 -8.91 13.77
N ALA A 174 3.17 -7.89 12.91
CA ALA A 174 2.12 -7.44 12.00
C ALA A 174 0.84 -6.91 12.68
N GLU A 175 0.93 -6.54 13.95
CA GLU A 175 -0.07 -5.74 14.64
C GLU A 175 0.27 -4.25 14.49
N LEU A 176 -0.71 -3.48 14.01
CA LEU A 176 -0.59 -2.03 13.90
C LEU A 176 -1.22 -1.38 15.13
N VAL A 177 -0.48 -0.54 15.83
CA VAL A 177 -0.98 0.18 17.01
C VAL A 177 -1.16 1.66 16.69
N SER A 178 -2.33 2.19 17.05
CA SER A 178 -2.64 3.59 16.82
C SER A 178 -1.68 4.50 17.59
N GLU A 179 -1.27 5.59 16.96
CA GLU A 179 -0.35 6.52 17.60
C GLU A 179 -0.94 7.14 18.88
N ALA A 180 -2.26 7.33 18.91
CA ALA A 180 -2.96 7.82 20.09
C ALA A 180 -2.78 6.87 21.30
N TYR A 181 -2.85 5.56 21.05
CA TYR A 181 -2.60 4.54 22.07
C TYR A 181 -1.14 4.56 22.52
N ILE A 182 -0.19 4.60 21.57
CA ILE A 182 1.25 4.64 21.90
C ILE A 182 1.58 5.85 22.76
N ARG A 183 1.09 7.05 22.41
CA ARG A 183 1.33 8.26 23.23
C ARG A 183 0.79 8.16 24.65
N LYS A 184 -0.33 7.46 24.83
CA LYS A 184 -0.99 7.32 26.13
C LYS A 184 -0.32 6.28 27.01
N TYR A 185 0.11 5.15 26.45
CA TYR A 185 0.54 3.99 27.24
C TYR A 185 2.00 3.58 27.02
N MET A 186 2.61 3.93 25.89
CA MET A 186 3.97 3.55 25.50
C MET A 186 4.75 4.72 24.86
N PRO A 187 4.80 5.91 25.49
CA PRO A 187 5.35 7.12 24.83
C PRO A 187 6.82 6.99 24.42
N PHE A 188 7.58 6.14 25.12
CA PHE A 188 8.99 5.86 24.84
C PHE A 188 9.24 5.20 23.48
N MET A 189 8.20 4.70 22.79
CA MET A 189 8.34 4.14 21.44
C MET A 189 8.30 5.19 20.33
N LEU A 190 8.03 6.46 20.66
CA LEU A 190 7.95 7.57 19.69
C LEU A 190 9.14 8.53 19.77
N ASP A 191 10.08 8.28 20.69
CA ASP A 191 11.30 9.06 20.92
C ASP A 191 12.52 8.38 20.28
#